data_AF-D1AXW1-F1
#
_entry.id   AF-D1AXW1-F1
#
_cell.length_a   1.000
_cell.length_b   1.000
_cell.length_c   1.000
_cell.angle_alpha   90.00
_cell.angle_beta   90.00
_cell.angle_gamma   90.00
#
_symmetry.space_group_name_H-M   'P 1'
#
loop_
_entity.id
_entity.type
_entity.pdbx_description
1 polymer ?
#
loop_
_entity_poly.entity_id
_entity_poly.type
_entity_poly.pdbx_seq_one_letter_code
_entity_poly.pdbx_strand_id
1 'polypeptide(L)'
;MESRIHRELYVRFGGEYLKTYIRNNARRWILSLLNNVNMVTGKCYQSNKRSYHQIRYQSDKLCKENSLSVIDEYYERFRKKYKTNGKSWYENEHAKNGTSWKSKLQFDIDRMIKQSKDWDEFLKKMADLGYEIKHGKHIAFKHKDKERFTRAKTIGQDYTEERLKERISENANQKTFTVKKRVGNIIGIANNEKAQSSKGYEFWATKHNLQVASDTVILMREKGFKSLSQLDDFIKKSADKRQSLQDEIKVLDEKIATLSATMEQFHTVTKYRQIYQAYRKDPTDKAFAGEHKAEILFYEKSLANLKKSYSKMPNSKQIFEELEKLNEKKNTLMQEYSSSKSEMTELYQIRKNYEKYMGKEMER
;
A
#
# COMPACT_ATOMS: atom_id res chain seq x y z
N MET A 1 26.26 -22.12 -5.31
CA MET A 1 25.06 -21.67 -4.58
C MET A 1 25.51 -21.12 -3.24
N GLU A 2 25.03 -19.94 -2.85
CA GLU A 2 25.40 -19.31 -1.58
C GLU A 2 24.59 -19.94 -0.44
N SER A 3 25.21 -20.88 0.29
CA SER A 3 24.68 -21.43 1.53
C SER A 3 25.31 -20.68 2.70
N ARG A 4 24.51 -20.00 3.52
CA ARG A 4 24.98 -19.37 4.76
C ARG A 4 24.90 -20.40 5.89
N ILE A 5 26.04 -20.92 6.34
CA ILE A 5 26.10 -21.87 7.45
C ILE A 5 27.11 -21.36 8.47
N HIS A 6 26.70 -21.32 9.74
CA HIS A 6 27.55 -21.01 10.88
C HIS A 6 27.77 -22.31 11.67
N ARG A 7 29.04 -22.60 11.95
CA ARG A 7 29.63 -23.85 12.46
C ARG A 7 29.81 -24.98 11.43
N GLU A 8 30.93 -25.68 11.64
CA GLU A 8 31.51 -26.72 10.77
C GLU A 8 30.48 -27.79 10.41
N LEU A 9 30.11 -27.86 9.14
CA LEU A 9 29.38 -29.00 8.58
C LEU A 9 29.91 -29.28 7.17
N TYR A 10 30.47 -30.47 6.99
CA TYR A 10 30.87 -31.01 5.70
C TYR A 10 29.64 -31.60 5.01
N VAL A 11 29.37 -31.18 3.77
CA VAL A 11 28.39 -31.87 2.91
C VAL A 11 29.17 -32.59 1.82
N ARG A 12 29.26 -33.92 1.95
CA ARG A 12 29.86 -34.84 0.97
C ARG A 12 28.81 -35.19 -0.08
N PHE A 13 29.05 -34.86 -1.34
CA PHE A 13 28.35 -35.45 -2.48
C PHE A 13 29.38 -35.92 -3.51
N GLY A 14 29.56 -37.24 -3.62
CA GLY A 14 30.46 -37.86 -4.60
C GLY A 14 31.93 -37.84 -4.18
N GLY A 15 32.66 -38.89 -4.57
CA GLY A 15 33.97 -39.24 -4.03
C GLY A 15 35.08 -38.21 -4.26
N GLU A 16 36.06 -38.30 -3.35
CA GLU A 16 37.39 -37.69 -3.31
C GLU A 16 37.58 -36.36 -2.55
N TYR A 17 38.73 -36.34 -1.86
CA TYR A 17 39.13 -35.43 -0.79
C TYR A 17 39.41 -34.01 -1.30
N LEU A 18 39.07 -32.99 -0.52
CA LEU A 18 39.55 -31.62 -0.73
C LEU A 18 40.28 -31.11 0.52
N LYS A 19 41.56 -30.73 0.33
CA LYS A 19 42.38 -30.00 1.29
C LYS A 19 41.93 -28.53 1.37
N THR A 20 41.92 -27.97 2.57
CA THR A 20 41.51 -26.59 2.85
C THR A 20 42.64 -25.60 2.61
N TYR A 21 42.32 -24.49 1.93
CA TYR A 21 43.12 -23.25 1.98
C TYR A 21 42.55 -22.32 3.04
N ILE A 22 43.41 -21.92 3.97
CA ILE A 22 43.12 -20.91 5.00
C ILE A 22 43.26 -19.54 4.35
N ARG A 23 42.19 -18.72 4.36
CA ARG A 23 42.35 -17.26 4.33
C ARG A 23 41.21 -16.55 5.06
N ASN A 24 41.63 -15.71 6.02
CA ASN A 24 40.83 -14.82 6.84
C ASN A 24 39.84 -13.95 6.05
N ASN A 25 38.58 -13.89 6.53
CA ASN A 25 37.85 -12.67 6.91
C ASN A 25 36.32 -12.92 7.04
N ALA A 26 35.80 -12.74 8.27
CA ALA A 26 34.46 -12.29 8.69
C ALA A 26 33.14 -12.89 8.12
N ARG A 27 33.18 -13.77 7.11
CA ARG A 27 32.07 -14.63 6.71
C ARG A 27 32.68 -15.94 6.25
N ARG A 28 32.48 -17.03 7.00
CA ARG A 28 32.86 -18.38 6.52
C ARG A 28 31.92 -18.74 5.38
N TRP A 29 32.32 -18.37 4.17
CA TRP A 29 31.68 -18.83 2.94
C TRP A 29 32.20 -20.22 2.62
N ILE A 30 31.29 -21.17 2.43
CA ILE A 30 31.65 -22.48 1.90
C ILE A 30 31.50 -22.39 0.38
N LEU A 31 32.62 -22.47 -0.34
CA LEU A 31 32.59 -22.67 -1.78
C LEU A 31 32.32 -24.15 -2.05
N SER A 32 31.07 -24.49 -2.36
CA SER A 32 30.71 -25.84 -2.81
C SER A 32 30.82 -25.93 -4.33
N LEU A 33 31.79 -26.71 -4.81
CA LEU A 33 31.91 -27.09 -6.21
C LEU A 33 31.03 -28.33 -6.46
N LEU A 34 30.15 -28.23 -7.45
CA LEU A 34 29.25 -29.32 -7.85
C LEU A 34 29.71 -29.82 -9.21
N ASN A 35 29.86 -31.14 -9.36
CA ASN A 35 30.15 -31.71 -10.66
C ASN A 35 28.95 -31.49 -11.60
N ASN A 36 29.20 -30.95 -12.79
CA ASN A 36 28.16 -30.65 -13.76
C ASN A 36 27.58 -31.92 -14.39
N VAL A 37 28.31 -33.03 -14.39
CA VAL A 37 27.88 -34.28 -15.03
C VAL A 37 27.63 -35.35 -13.98
N ASN A 38 26.48 -36.03 -14.08
CA ASN A 38 26.17 -37.17 -13.23
C ASN A 38 26.94 -38.41 -13.73
N MET A 39 27.80 -38.98 -12.88
CA MET A 39 28.67 -40.10 -13.25
C MET A 39 27.93 -41.39 -13.63
N VAL A 40 26.69 -41.60 -13.16
CA VAL A 40 25.91 -42.83 -13.44
C VAL A 40 25.08 -42.69 -14.71
N THR A 41 24.49 -41.51 -14.92
CA THR A 41 23.52 -41.30 -16.01
C THR A 41 24.11 -40.54 -17.20
N GLY A 42 25.31 -39.98 -17.08
CA GLY A 42 25.94 -39.12 -18.10
C GLY A 42 25.22 -37.78 -18.33
N LYS A 43 24.13 -37.49 -17.61
CA LYS A 43 23.33 -36.28 -17.80
C LYS A 43 23.98 -35.07 -17.16
N CYS A 44 23.93 -33.93 -17.85
CA CYS A 44 24.43 -32.65 -17.36
C CYS A 44 23.41 -31.91 -16.49
N TYR A 45 23.89 -31.17 -15.49
CA TYR A 45 23.09 -30.31 -14.63
C TYR A 45 22.54 -29.14 -15.44
N GLN A 46 21.22 -29.02 -15.50
CA GLN A 46 20.56 -27.90 -16.13
C GLN A 46 20.41 -26.75 -15.13
N SER A 47 21.23 -25.72 -15.27
CA SER A 47 21.11 -24.49 -14.47
C SER A 47 19.94 -23.66 -14.96
N ASN A 48 18.80 -23.76 -14.27
CA ASN A 48 17.61 -22.98 -14.54
C ASN A 48 16.91 -22.60 -13.22
N LYS A 49 15.87 -21.75 -13.30
CA LYS A 49 15.16 -21.31 -12.10
C LYS A 49 14.55 -22.48 -11.33
N ARG A 50 14.08 -23.54 -12.00
CA ARG A 50 13.44 -24.69 -11.34
C ARG A 50 14.46 -25.49 -10.52
N SER A 51 15.62 -25.83 -11.10
CA SER A 51 16.69 -26.55 -10.41
C SER A 51 17.28 -25.75 -9.25
N TYR A 52 17.39 -24.42 -9.39
CA TYR A 52 17.76 -23.54 -8.28
C TYR A 52 16.81 -23.65 -7.08
N HIS A 53 15.49 -23.59 -7.31
CA HIS A 53 14.51 -23.70 -6.21
C HIS A 53 14.51 -25.10 -5.58
N GLN A 54 14.74 -26.16 -6.36
CA GLN A 54 14.86 -27.53 -5.85
C GLN A 54 16.05 -27.69 -4.90
N ILE A 55 17.23 -27.19 -5.28
CA ILE A 55 18.42 -27.30 -4.42
C ILE A 55 18.24 -26.46 -3.16
N ARG A 56 17.66 -25.26 -3.27
CA ARG A 56 17.32 -24.44 -2.09
C ARG A 56 16.38 -25.18 -1.13
N TYR A 57 15.33 -25.81 -1.66
CA TYR A 57 14.40 -26.59 -0.84
C TYR A 57 15.08 -27.75 -0.11
N GLN A 58 15.93 -28.53 -0.81
CA GLN A 58 16.67 -29.63 -0.19
C GLN A 58 17.68 -29.13 0.85
N SER A 59 18.37 -28.02 0.57
CA SER A 59 19.27 -27.38 1.54
C SER A 59 18.52 -26.92 2.79
N ASP A 60 17.38 -26.23 2.63
CA ASP A 60 16.57 -25.76 3.75
C ASP A 60 16.02 -26.95 4.57
N LYS A 61 15.64 -28.06 3.92
CA LYS A 61 15.22 -29.30 4.58
C LYS A 61 16.34 -29.90 5.44
N LEU A 62 17.54 -30.07 4.89
CA LEU A 62 18.72 -30.57 5.62
C LEU A 62 19.09 -29.66 6.80
N CYS A 63 19.02 -28.34 6.62
CA CYS A 63 19.25 -27.40 7.70
C CYS A 63 18.22 -27.54 8.83
N LYS A 64 16.92 -27.73 8.50
CA LYS A 64 15.88 -27.98 9.51
C LYS A 64 16.14 -29.28 10.29
N GLU A 65 16.48 -30.37 9.60
CA GLU A 65 16.80 -31.67 10.21
C GLU A 65 17.97 -31.56 11.21
N ASN A 66 18.97 -30.74 10.90
CA ASN A 66 20.13 -30.49 11.76
C ASN A 66 19.92 -29.36 12.78
N SER A 67 18.69 -28.88 12.99
CA SER A 67 18.38 -27.78 13.91
C SER A 67 19.15 -26.48 13.63
N LEU A 68 19.51 -26.23 12.36
CA LEU A 68 20.14 -25.01 11.90
C LEU A 68 19.10 -23.93 11.58
N SER A 69 19.52 -22.67 11.61
CA SER A 69 18.66 -21.54 11.28
C SER A 69 18.27 -21.59 9.80
N VAL A 70 16.98 -21.64 9.53
CA VAL A 70 16.39 -21.56 8.18
C VAL A 70 15.53 -20.32 8.09
N ILE A 71 15.44 -19.75 6.90
CA ILE A 71 14.59 -18.59 6.64
C ILE A 71 13.15 -18.96 6.96
N ASP A 72 12.54 -18.17 7.85
CA ASP A 72 11.15 -18.34 8.23
C ASP A 72 10.22 -17.95 7.08
N GLU A 73 9.46 -18.93 6.58
CA GLU A 73 8.52 -18.75 5.48
C GLU A 73 7.42 -17.72 5.83
N TYR A 74 6.92 -17.73 7.06
CA TYR A 74 5.88 -16.80 7.50
C TYR A 74 6.43 -15.38 7.61
N TYR A 75 7.68 -15.23 8.02
CA TYR A 75 8.36 -13.93 8.02
C TYR A 75 8.58 -13.40 6.60
N GLU A 76 8.96 -14.23 5.64
CA GLU A 76 9.09 -13.79 4.24
C GLU A 76 7.74 -13.37 3.63
N ARG A 77 6.67 -14.12 3.93
CA ARG A 77 5.30 -13.72 3.54
C ARG A 77 4.90 -12.40 4.19
N PHE A 78 5.13 -12.25 5.50
CA PHE A 78 4.93 -11.00 6.24
C PHE A 78 5.70 -9.83 5.59
N ARG A 79 7.00 -10.02 5.36
CA ARG A 79 7.88 -9.02 4.77
C ARG A 79 7.41 -8.61 3.38
N LYS A 80 7.01 -9.57 2.54
CA LYS A 80 6.50 -9.28 1.20
C LYS A 80 5.15 -8.57 1.23
N LYS A 81 4.26 -8.91 2.16
CA LYS A 81 2.91 -8.33 2.21
C LYS A 81 2.87 -6.96 2.89
N TYR A 82 3.57 -6.82 4.02
CA TYR A 82 3.47 -5.66 4.91
C TYR A 82 4.73 -4.78 4.93
N LYS A 83 5.89 -5.33 4.55
CA LYS A 83 7.19 -4.61 4.51
C LYS A 83 7.71 -4.41 3.08
N THR A 84 6.89 -4.67 2.05
CA THR A 84 7.24 -4.24 0.68
C THR A 84 7.61 -2.79 0.78
N ASN A 85 8.83 -2.45 0.30
CA ASN A 85 9.35 -1.09 0.27
C ASN A 85 8.19 -0.16 -0.01
N GLY A 86 7.78 0.61 1.00
CA GLY A 86 6.80 1.66 0.79
C GLY A 86 7.26 2.48 -0.41
N LYS A 87 6.32 3.21 -1.04
CA LYS A 87 6.69 4.40 -1.81
C LYS A 87 7.86 5.06 -1.08
N SER A 88 8.99 5.26 -1.77
CA SER A 88 10.23 5.78 -1.17
C SER A 88 9.86 6.91 -0.20
N TRP A 89 10.52 7.05 0.96
CA TRP A 89 10.22 8.12 1.92
C TRP A 89 10.02 9.48 1.20
N TYR A 90 10.86 9.74 0.19
CA TYR A 90 10.76 10.81 -0.80
C TYR A 90 9.43 10.83 -1.60
N GLU A 91 9.03 9.71 -2.20
CA GLU A 91 7.78 9.56 -2.97
C GLU A 91 6.52 9.70 -2.09
N ASN A 92 6.61 9.32 -0.81
CA ASN A 92 5.53 9.42 0.16
C ASN A 92 5.39 10.84 0.75
N GLU A 93 6.52 11.51 1.01
CA GLU A 93 6.58 12.92 1.42
C GLU A 93 6.11 13.85 0.31
N HIS A 94 6.56 13.62 -0.92
CA HIS A 94 6.06 14.34 -2.09
C HIS A 94 4.59 14.05 -2.40
N ALA A 95 4.09 12.84 -2.14
CA ALA A 95 2.66 12.55 -2.25
C ALA A 95 1.83 13.29 -1.19
N LYS A 96 2.32 13.40 0.05
CA LYS A 96 1.66 14.17 1.12
C LYS A 96 1.70 15.69 0.84
N ASN A 97 2.80 16.18 0.27
CA ASN A 97 2.98 17.60 -0.07
C ASN A 97 2.43 17.96 -1.47
N GLY A 98 1.77 17.05 -2.18
CA GLY A 98 1.23 17.27 -3.53
C GLY A 98 2.28 17.47 -4.64
N THR A 99 3.55 17.24 -4.36
CA THR A 99 4.71 17.45 -5.25
C THR A 99 5.24 16.17 -5.90
N SER A 100 4.56 15.03 -5.74
CA SER A 100 4.96 13.76 -6.36
C SER A 100 4.81 13.85 -7.87
N TRP A 101 5.93 14.04 -8.56
CA TRP A 101 5.96 14.13 -10.03
C TRP A 101 5.39 12.90 -10.72
N LYS A 102 5.56 11.71 -10.13
CA LYS A 102 4.97 10.48 -10.66
C LYS A 102 3.44 10.52 -10.54
N SER A 103 2.91 10.99 -9.42
CA SER A 103 1.47 11.15 -9.21
C SER A 103 0.90 12.30 -10.04
N LYS A 104 1.65 13.38 -10.24
CA LYS A 104 1.29 14.49 -11.12
C LYS A 104 1.22 14.03 -12.59
N LEU A 105 2.23 13.28 -13.06
CA LEU A 105 2.21 12.67 -14.38
C LEU A 105 1.07 11.66 -14.54
N GLN A 106 0.79 10.83 -13.53
CA GLN A 106 -0.40 9.94 -13.54
C GLN A 106 -1.69 10.73 -13.69
N PHE A 107 -1.85 11.78 -12.89
CA PHE A 107 -3.03 12.64 -12.91
C PHE A 107 -3.19 13.35 -14.26
N ASP A 108 -2.11 13.91 -14.81
CA ASP A 108 -2.12 14.57 -16.10
C ASP A 108 -2.47 13.59 -17.22
N ILE A 109 -1.85 12.39 -17.22
CA ILE A 109 -2.18 11.31 -18.16
C ILE A 109 -3.66 10.95 -18.05
N ASP A 110 -4.17 10.63 -16.87
CA ASP A 110 -5.57 10.24 -16.66
C ASP A 110 -6.55 11.35 -17.05
N ARG A 111 -6.20 12.61 -16.79
CA ARG A 111 -6.99 13.79 -17.17
C ARG A 111 -7.01 13.95 -18.69
N MET A 112 -5.88 13.80 -19.37
CA MET A 112 -5.80 13.93 -20.83
C MET A 112 -6.47 12.76 -21.55
N ILE A 113 -6.39 11.53 -21.03
CA ILE A 113 -7.13 10.38 -21.57
C ILE A 113 -8.64 10.63 -21.58
N LYS A 114 -9.19 11.32 -20.57
CA LYS A 114 -10.62 11.69 -20.53
C LYS A 114 -11.00 12.75 -21.56
N GLN A 115 -10.04 13.58 -21.97
CA GLN A 115 -10.29 14.69 -22.87
C GLN A 115 -9.97 14.35 -24.32
N SER A 116 -9.22 13.27 -24.58
CA SER A 116 -8.72 12.92 -25.91
C SER A 116 -9.61 11.88 -26.56
N LYS A 117 -9.93 12.07 -27.83
CA LYS A 117 -10.69 11.12 -28.63
C LYS A 117 -9.79 10.04 -29.22
N ASP A 118 -8.59 10.45 -29.63
CA ASP A 118 -7.61 9.61 -30.32
C ASP A 118 -6.23 9.71 -29.69
N TRP A 119 -5.37 8.73 -30.02
CA TRP A 119 -4.00 8.66 -29.52
C TRP A 119 -3.17 9.91 -29.86
N ASP A 120 -3.31 10.41 -31.08
CA ASP A 120 -2.56 11.60 -31.54
C ASP A 120 -3.03 12.88 -30.83
N GLU A 121 -4.32 12.98 -30.51
CA GLU A 121 -4.86 14.10 -29.74
C GLU A 121 -4.34 14.08 -28.29
N PHE A 122 -4.23 12.88 -27.70
CA PHE A 122 -3.62 12.71 -26.39
C PHE A 122 -2.15 13.17 -26.36
N LEU A 123 -1.36 12.80 -27.38
CA LEU A 123 0.04 13.22 -27.47
C LEU A 123 0.18 14.73 -27.61
N LYS A 124 -0.67 15.36 -28.44
CA LYS A 124 -0.69 16.83 -28.60
C LYS A 124 -1.00 17.52 -27.27
N LYS A 125 -2.05 17.09 -26.57
CA LYS A 125 -2.43 17.68 -25.27
C LYS A 125 -1.37 17.49 -24.19
N MET A 126 -0.70 16.35 -24.18
CA MET A 126 0.44 16.13 -23.29
C MET A 126 1.62 17.06 -23.63
N ALA A 127 1.88 17.31 -24.91
CA ALA A 127 2.90 18.29 -25.34
C ALA A 127 2.51 19.72 -24.95
N ASP A 128 1.24 20.10 -25.08
CA ASP A 128 0.71 21.42 -24.68
C ASP A 128 0.84 21.64 -23.17
N LEU A 129 0.69 20.58 -22.36
CA LEU A 129 0.96 20.59 -20.92
C LEU A 129 2.46 20.70 -20.57
N GLY A 130 3.34 20.75 -21.58
CA GLY A 130 4.78 20.90 -21.37
C GLY A 130 5.52 19.58 -21.15
N TYR A 131 4.99 18.46 -21.65
CA TYR A 131 5.70 17.18 -21.65
C TYR A 131 6.39 16.91 -22.99
N GLU A 132 7.70 16.68 -22.95
CA GLU A 132 8.45 16.05 -24.02
C GLU A 132 8.21 14.54 -24.00
N ILE A 133 7.84 13.98 -25.15
CA ILE A 133 7.48 12.57 -25.29
C ILE A 133 8.54 11.86 -26.13
N LYS A 134 9.08 10.76 -25.61
CA LYS A 134 10.03 9.90 -26.32
C LYS A 134 9.42 8.54 -26.61
N HIS A 135 9.42 8.16 -27.89
CA HIS A 135 9.00 6.84 -28.35
C HIS A 135 10.20 5.88 -28.38
N GLY A 136 9.96 4.64 -27.94
CA GLY A 136 10.94 3.56 -27.88
C GLY A 136 10.21 2.27 -27.48
N LYS A 137 10.89 1.28 -26.89
CA LYS A 137 10.22 0.05 -26.39
C LYS A 137 9.09 0.34 -25.38
N HIS A 138 9.19 1.44 -24.64
CA HIS A 138 8.11 1.97 -23.81
C HIS A 138 8.12 3.49 -23.92
N ILE A 139 6.94 4.11 -24.02
CA ILE A 139 6.81 5.56 -24.04
C ILE A 139 7.37 6.20 -22.75
N ALA A 140 8.00 7.36 -22.88
CA ALA A 140 8.55 8.09 -21.75
C ALA A 140 8.21 9.58 -21.82
N PHE A 141 7.88 10.16 -20.67
CA PHE A 141 7.46 11.55 -20.53
C PHE A 141 8.47 12.33 -19.70
N LYS A 142 8.76 13.57 -20.11
CA LYS A 142 9.61 14.51 -19.38
C LYS A 142 8.95 15.87 -19.35
N HIS A 143 8.64 16.37 -18.16
CA HIS A 143 8.15 17.74 -18.00
C HIS A 143 9.30 18.73 -18.21
N LYS A 144 9.02 19.94 -18.71
CA LYS A 144 10.03 21.01 -18.92
C LYS A 144 10.90 21.27 -17.69
N ASP A 145 10.32 21.21 -16.50
CA ASP A 145 11.01 21.44 -15.21
C ASP A 145 11.90 20.27 -14.75
N LYS A 146 12.12 19.25 -15.58
CA LYS A 146 12.82 18.02 -15.18
C LYS A 146 13.89 17.62 -16.18
N GLU A 147 15.05 17.21 -15.67
CA GLU A 147 16.16 16.75 -16.52
C GLU A 147 15.93 15.36 -17.13
N ARG A 148 15.23 14.45 -16.43
CA ARG A 148 15.16 13.02 -16.78
C ARG A 148 13.77 12.55 -17.19
N PHE A 149 13.70 11.77 -18.26
CA PHE A 149 12.50 11.06 -18.71
C PHE A 149 12.02 10.01 -17.70
N THR A 150 10.70 9.94 -17.50
CA THR A 150 10.03 8.90 -16.74
C THR A 150 9.36 7.93 -17.71
N ARG A 151 9.72 6.64 -17.67
CA ARG A 151 9.09 5.63 -18.50
C ARG A 151 7.69 5.31 -17.97
N ALA A 152 6.71 5.24 -18.86
CA ALA A 152 5.33 4.86 -18.58
C ALA A 152 5.21 3.57 -17.75
N LYS A 153 5.96 2.51 -18.10
CA LYS A 153 5.92 1.24 -17.35
C LYS A 153 6.33 1.33 -15.88
N THR A 154 7.12 2.34 -15.52
CA THR A 154 7.57 2.55 -14.13
C THR A 154 6.46 3.18 -13.29
N ILE A 155 5.47 3.78 -13.95
CA ILE A 155 4.26 4.35 -13.34
C ILE A 155 3.34 3.23 -12.87
N GLY A 156 3.05 2.27 -13.75
CA GLY A 156 2.24 1.09 -13.48
C GLY A 156 1.98 0.29 -14.76
N GLN A 157 1.41 -0.90 -14.63
CA GLN A 157 1.03 -1.74 -15.78
C GLN A 157 -0.09 -1.09 -16.61
N ASP A 158 -1.01 -0.37 -15.96
CA ASP A 158 -2.13 0.34 -16.59
C ASP A 158 -1.73 1.59 -17.38
N TYR A 159 -0.45 1.97 -17.33
CA TYR A 159 0.09 3.14 -18.02
C TYR A 159 0.96 2.75 -19.21
N THR A 160 1.00 1.48 -19.58
CA THR A 160 1.67 1.02 -20.81
C THR A 160 0.97 1.60 -22.04
N GLU A 161 1.70 1.77 -23.15
CA GLU A 161 1.16 2.39 -24.36
C GLU A 161 -0.11 1.66 -24.88
N GLU A 162 -0.10 0.34 -24.86
CA GLU A 162 -1.24 -0.51 -25.23
C GLU A 162 -2.46 -0.22 -24.35
N ARG A 163 -2.28 -0.18 -23.02
CA ARG A 163 -3.35 0.13 -22.07
C ARG A 163 -3.85 1.56 -22.18
N LEU A 164 -2.98 2.53 -22.47
CA LEU A 164 -3.39 3.91 -22.65
C LEU A 164 -4.24 4.07 -23.92
N LYS A 165 -3.86 3.41 -25.03
CA LYS A 165 -4.67 3.36 -26.26
C LYS A 165 -6.02 2.70 -26.03
N GLU A 166 -6.03 1.56 -25.33
CA GLU A 166 -7.26 0.86 -24.93
C GLU A 166 -8.18 1.79 -24.12
N ARG A 167 -7.66 2.46 -23.08
CA ARG A 167 -8.43 3.40 -22.24
C ARG A 167 -8.97 4.62 -23.00
N ILE A 168 -8.23 5.13 -23.98
CA ILE A 168 -8.71 6.24 -24.83
C ILE A 168 -9.87 5.74 -25.70
N SER A 169 -9.75 4.54 -26.29
CA SER A 169 -10.82 3.95 -27.09
C SER A 169 -12.07 3.60 -26.26
N GLU A 170 -11.88 3.11 -25.03
CA GLU A 170 -12.98 2.86 -24.09
C GLU A 170 -13.69 4.16 -23.69
N ASN A 171 -12.93 5.23 -23.42
CA ASN A 171 -13.50 6.55 -23.13
C ASN A 171 -14.28 7.14 -24.30
N ALA A 172 -13.80 6.98 -25.53
CA ALA A 172 -14.52 7.44 -26.72
C ALA A 172 -15.89 6.75 -26.86
N ASN A 173 -15.99 5.51 -26.41
CA ASN A 173 -17.24 4.73 -26.39
C ASN A 173 -18.11 4.97 -25.15
N GLN A 174 -17.51 5.44 -24.05
CA GLN A 174 -18.24 5.85 -22.85
C GLN A 174 -18.78 7.26 -23.00
N LYS A 175 -20.06 7.38 -23.39
CA LYS A 175 -20.82 8.60 -23.12
C LYS A 175 -20.83 8.82 -21.60
N THR A 176 -19.97 9.73 -21.11
CA THR A 176 -20.05 10.19 -19.73
C THR A 176 -21.31 11.04 -19.62
N PHE A 177 -22.42 10.39 -19.32
CA PHE A 177 -23.54 11.10 -18.74
C PHE A 177 -23.03 11.63 -17.40
N THR A 178 -22.92 12.95 -17.27
CA THR A 178 -22.77 13.53 -15.93
C THR A 178 -23.95 12.99 -15.15
N VAL A 179 -23.67 12.17 -14.13
CA VAL A 179 -24.71 11.74 -13.20
C VAL A 179 -25.24 13.04 -12.62
N LYS A 180 -26.39 13.51 -13.14
CA LYS A 180 -27.03 14.72 -12.61
C LYS A 180 -27.26 14.41 -11.15
N LYS A 181 -26.60 15.17 -10.27
CA LYS A 181 -26.88 15.08 -8.84
C LYS A 181 -28.38 15.26 -8.69
N ARG A 182 -29.05 14.32 -8.01
CA ARG A 182 -30.51 14.38 -7.84
C ARG A 182 -30.96 15.70 -7.22
N VAL A 183 -30.10 16.32 -6.41
CA VAL A 183 -30.36 17.59 -5.75
C VAL A 183 -29.16 18.53 -5.93
N GLY A 184 -29.43 19.77 -6.35
CA GLY A 184 -28.46 20.86 -6.47
C GLY A 184 -28.16 21.55 -5.13
N ASN A 185 -27.55 22.74 -5.17
CA ASN A 185 -27.33 23.59 -4.00
C ASN A 185 -28.20 24.85 -4.10
N ILE A 186 -28.84 25.24 -2.99
CA ILE A 186 -29.57 26.52 -2.93
C ILE A 186 -28.58 27.69 -2.93
N ILE A 187 -28.81 28.63 -3.85
CA ILE A 187 -28.06 29.86 -4.05
C ILE A 187 -28.58 30.94 -3.09
N GLY A 188 -27.68 31.51 -2.29
CA GLY A 188 -28.01 32.67 -1.44
C GLY A 188 -28.11 33.93 -2.31
N ILE A 189 -29.33 34.36 -2.64
CA ILE A 189 -29.58 35.52 -3.51
C ILE A 189 -29.04 36.81 -2.88
N ALA A 190 -29.28 37.01 -1.58
CA ALA A 190 -28.84 38.20 -0.85
C ALA A 190 -27.32 38.40 -0.84
N ASN A 191 -26.54 37.31 -0.85
CA ASN A 191 -25.08 37.35 -0.75
C ASN A 191 -24.38 37.11 -2.10
N ASN A 192 -25.11 37.11 -3.23
CA ASN A 192 -24.54 36.82 -4.54
C ASN A 192 -24.50 38.09 -5.39
N GLU A 193 -23.29 38.58 -5.66
CA GLU A 193 -23.03 39.78 -6.48
C GLU A 193 -23.72 39.73 -7.86
N LYS A 194 -23.79 38.55 -8.50
CA LYS A 194 -24.47 38.39 -9.79
C LYS A 194 -25.98 38.49 -9.67
N ALA A 195 -26.55 38.05 -8.55
CA ALA A 195 -27.98 38.17 -8.30
C ALA A 195 -28.38 39.60 -7.93
N GLN A 196 -27.51 40.34 -7.26
CA GLN A 196 -27.74 41.77 -6.97
C GLN A 196 -27.62 42.65 -8.21
N SER A 197 -26.64 42.37 -9.08
CA SER A 197 -26.35 43.18 -10.27
C SER A 197 -27.25 42.86 -11.48
N SER A 198 -27.80 41.64 -11.58
CA SER A 198 -28.62 41.21 -12.71
C SER A 198 -29.97 40.66 -12.27
N LYS A 199 -31.03 41.41 -12.57
CA LYS A 199 -32.43 41.01 -12.31
C LYS A 199 -32.82 39.70 -13.04
N GLY A 200 -32.23 39.45 -14.21
CA GLY A 200 -32.44 38.20 -14.95
C GLY A 200 -31.83 36.99 -14.24
N TYR A 201 -30.62 37.14 -13.70
CA TYR A 201 -29.97 36.09 -12.91
C TYR A 201 -30.68 35.88 -11.57
N GLU A 202 -31.18 36.95 -10.94
CA GLU A 202 -32.01 36.88 -9.74
C GLU A 202 -33.25 35.99 -9.98
N PHE A 203 -34.01 36.25 -11.06
CA PHE A 203 -35.19 35.48 -11.41
C PHE A 203 -34.87 34.02 -11.76
N TRP A 204 -33.75 33.77 -12.46
CA TRP A 204 -33.29 32.41 -12.70
C TRP A 204 -32.93 31.70 -11.39
N ALA A 205 -32.22 32.37 -10.48
CA ALA A 205 -31.79 31.81 -9.21
C ALA A 205 -32.96 31.53 -8.28
N THR A 206 -34.01 32.35 -8.26
CA THR A 206 -35.24 32.06 -7.50
C THR A 206 -35.93 30.81 -8.04
N LYS A 207 -36.15 30.71 -9.35
CA LYS A 207 -36.76 29.51 -9.97
C LYS A 207 -35.93 28.25 -9.72
N HIS A 208 -34.61 28.33 -9.87
CA HIS A 208 -33.69 27.23 -9.58
C HIS A 208 -33.76 26.82 -8.11
N ASN A 209 -33.76 27.78 -7.17
CA ASN A 209 -33.86 27.48 -5.75
C ASN A 209 -35.18 26.79 -5.38
N LEU A 210 -36.30 27.18 -6.00
CA LEU A 210 -37.60 26.52 -5.80
C LEU A 210 -37.58 25.05 -6.29
N GLN A 211 -36.98 24.80 -7.46
CA GLN A 211 -36.81 23.43 -7.96
C GLN A 211 -35.93 22.61 -7.03
N VAL A 212 -34.76 23.14 -6.64
CA VAL A 212 -33.85 22.46 -5.71
C VAL A 212 -34.53 22.19 -4.36
N ALA A 213 -35.33 23.13 -3.85
CA ALA A 213 -36.07 22.96 -2.60
C ALA A 213 -37.10 21.83 -2.70
N SER A 214 -37.88 21.79 -3.79
CA SER A 214 -38.83 20.70 -4.06
C SER A 214 -38.12 19.35 -4.14
N ASP A 215 -37.03 19.26 -4.90
CA ASP A 215 -36.23 18.03 -5.04
C ASP A 215 -35.64 17.59 -3.70
N THR A 216 -35.19 18.52 -2.84
CA THR A 216 -34.73 18.17 -1.48
C THR A 216 -35.84 17.57 -0.63
N VAL A 217 -37.04 18.13 -0.68
CA VAL A 217 -38.17 17.63 0.11
C VAL A 217 -38.57 16.24 -0.37
N ILE A 218 -38.62 16.01 -1.69
CA ILE A 218 -38.88 14.69 -2.28
C ILE A 218 -37.81 13.70 -1.80
N LEU A 219 -36.53 14.03 -1.94
CA LEU A 219 -35.43 13.14 -1.53
C LEU A 219 -35.46 12.84 -0.02
N MET A 220 -35.77 13.84 0.81
CA MET A 220 -35.94 13.69 2.25
C MET A 220 -37.05 12.69 2.59
N ARG A 221 -38.18 12.76 1.87
CA ARG A 221 -39.32 11.84 2.03
C ARG A 221 -39.02 10.45 1.50
N GLU A 222 -38.32 10.32 0.37
CA GLU A 222 -37.84 9.05 -0.19
C GLU A 222 -36.92 8.31 0.80
N LYS A 223 -36.05 9.05 1.51
CA LYS A 223 -35.20 8.51 2.58
C LYS A 223 -35.97 8.23 3.88
N GLY A 224 -37.27 8.50 3.92
CA GLY A 224 -38.16 8.21 5.05
C GLY A 224 -38.22 9.28 6.13
N PHE A 225 -37.55 10.43 5.97
CA PHE A 225 -37.58 11.51 6.96
C PHE A 225 -38.83 12.36 6.80
N LYS A 226 -39.59 12.51 7.88
CA LYS A 226 -40.82 13.31 7.89
C LYS A 226 -40.65 14.71 8.44
N SER A 227 -39.60 14.94 9.21
CA SER A 227 -39.29 16.22 9.85
C SER A 227 -37.78 16.46 9.92
N LEU A 228 -37.39 17.73 10.07
CA LEU A 228 -35.97 18.12 10.20
C LEU A 228 -35.35 17.55 11.49
N SER A 229 -36.12 17.48 12.58
CA SER A 229 -35.70 16.85 13.83
C SER A 229 -35.31 15.38 13.63
N GLN A 230 -36.09 14.60 12.86
CA GLN A 230 -35.76 13.21 12.53
C GLN A 230 -34.48 13.10 11.69
N LEU A 231 -34.28 14.02 10.73
CA LEU A 231 -33.05 14.08 9.93
C LEU A 231 -31.84 14.42 10.80
N ASP A 232 -31.97 15.38 11.72
CA ASP A 232 -30.89 15.79 12.61
C ASP A 232 -30.50 14.69 13.60
N ASP A 233 -31.48 13.99 14.17
CA ASP A 233 -31.22 12.85 15.05
C ASP A 233 -30.54 11.70 14.29
N PHE A 234 -30.92 11.47 13.03
CA PHE A 234 -30.25 10.48 12.19
C PHE A 234 -28.81 10.90 11.84
N ILE A 235 -28.58 12.17 11.52
CA ILE A 235 -27.23 12.71 11.29
C ILE A 235 -26.36 12.53 12.54
N LYS A 236 -26.89 12.83 13.74
CA LYS A 236 -26.18 12.61 15.01
C LYS A 236 -25.84 11.13 15.21
N LYS A 237 -26.82 10.23 15.10
CA LYS A 237 -26.60 8.77 15.23
C LYS A 237 -25.58 8.25 14.22
N SER A 238 -25.62 8.73 12.98
CA SER A 238 -24.65 8.37 11.93
C SER A 238 -23.25 8.89 12.24
N ALA A 239 -23.14 10.12 12.76
CA ALA A 239 -21.88 10.70 13.21
C ALA A 239 -21.27 9.91 14.38
N ASP A 240 -22.09 9.54 15.37
CA ASP A 240 -21.67 8.74 16.53
C ASP A 240 -21.19 7.35 16.08
N LYS A 241 -21.95 6.67 15.20
CA LYS A 241 -21.55 5.39 14.60
C LYS A 241 -20.24 5.52 13.82
N ARG A 242 -20.05 6.62 13.09
CA ARG A 242 -18.80 6.85 12.36
C ARG A 242 -17.62 7.05 13.29
N GLN A 243 -17.84 7.75 14.40
CA GLN A 243 -16.83 7.95 15.43
C GLN A 243 -16.45 6.62 16.08
N SER A 244 -17.43 5.78 16.43
CA SER A 244 -17.17 4.45 16.98
C SER A 244 -16.40 3.56 16.01
N LEU A 245 -16.77 3.54 14.72
CA LEU A 245 -16.02 2.83 13.68
C LEU A 245 -14.59 3.31 13.56
N GLN A 246 -14.37 4.63 13.63
CA GLN A 246 -13.03 5.21 13.58
C GLN A 246 -12.18 4.78 14.77
N ASP A 247 -12.76 4.73 15.97
CA ASP A 247 -12.06 4.34 17.18
C ASP A 247 -11.76 2.83 17.18
N GLU A 248 -12.68 1.99 16.67
CA GLU A 248 -12.40 0.56 16.43
C GLU A 248 -11.23 0.35 15.45
N ILE A 249 -11.20 1.12 14.36
CA ILE A 249 -10.11 1.06 13.37
C ILE A 249 -8.76 1.44 14.01
N LYS A 250 -8.73 2.48 14.86
CA LYS A 250 -7.49 2.87 15.58
C LYS A 250 -7.00 1.76 16.50
N VAL A 251 -7.90 1.14 17.26
CA VAL A 251 -7.56 0.01 18.16
C VAL A 251 -7.01 -1.16 17.35
N LEU A 252 -7.58 -1.45 16.17
CA LEU A 252 -7.03 -2.49 15.29
C LEU A 252 -5.65 -2.12 14.74
N ASP A 253 -5.42 -0.85 14.38
CA ASP A 253 -4.13 -0.38 13.89
C ASP A 253 -3.02 -0.50 14.94
N GLU A 254 -3.32 -0.18 16.20
CA GLU A 254 -2.40 -0.39 17.32
C GLU A 254 -2.07 -1.87 17.51
N LYS A 255 -3.07 -2.75 17.43
CA LYS A 255 -2.87 -4.22 17.49
C LYS A 255 -2.04 -4.74 16.33
N ILE A 256 -2.28 -4.27 15.11
CA ILE A 256 -1.49 -4.65 13.93
C ILE A 256 -0.05 -4.15 14.08
N ALA A 257 0.16 -2.93 14.55
CA ALA A 257 1.49 -2.36 14.75
C ALA A 257 2.29 -3.14 15.81
N THR A 258 1.66 -3.46 16.94
CA THR A 258 2.28 -4.26 18.01
C THR A 258 2.62 -5.67 17.53
N LEU A 259 1.70 -6.39 16.88
CA LEU A 259 1.97 -7.72 16.32
C LEU A 259 3.03 -7.71 15.20
N SER A 260 3.06 -6.65 14.40
CA SER A 260 4.12 -6.48 13.38
C SER A 260 5.49 -6.28 14.04
N ALA A 261 5.55 -5.51 15.13
CA ALA A 261 6.78 -5.32 15.88
C ALA A 261 7.24 -6.62 16.58
N THR A 262 6.31 -7.41 17.13
CA THR A 262 6.65 -8.70 17.75
C THR A 262 7.16 -9.70 16.71
N MET A 263 6.60 -9.70 15.49
CA MET A 263 7.11 -10.50 14.36
C MET A 263 8.56 -10.13 14.00
N GLU A 264 8.90 -8.84 13.95
CA GLU A 264 10.27 -8.37 13.67
C GLU A 264 11.25 -8.70 14.81
N GLN A 265 10.82 -8.56 16.06
CA GLN A 265 11.61 -8.95 17.22
C GLN A 265 11.86 -10.46 17.23
N PHE A 266 10.83 -11.26 16.94
CA PHE A 266 10.93 -12.72 16.82
C PHE A 266 11.93 -13.12 15.73
N HIS A 267 11.85 -12.50 14.56
CA HIS A 267 12.80 -12.72 13.48
C HIS A 267 14.24 -12.37 13.90
N THR A 268 14.42 -11.23 14.56
CA THR A 268 15.74 -10.78 15.03
C THR A 268 16.36 -11.77 16.02
N VAL A 269 15.57 -12.24 16.99
CA VAL A 269 16.00 -13.27 17.95
C VAL A 269 16.35 -14.56 17.23
N THR A 270 15.51 -15.03 16.30
CA THR A 270 15.75 -16.27 15.56
C THR A 270 17.00 -16.19 14.69
N LYS A 271 17.23 -15.05 14.04
CA LYS A 271 18.38 -14.81 13.17
C LYS A 271 19.70 -14.79 13.92
N TYR A 272 19.76 -14.11 15.07
CA TYR A 272 21.00 -13.93 15.84
C TYR A 272 21.18 -14.92 17.00
N ARG A 273 20.26 -15.87 17.17
CA ARG A 273 20.31 -16.90 18.22
C ARG A 273 21.64 -17.65 18.28
N GLN A 274 22.15 -18.09 17.13
CA GLN A 274 23.40 -18.87 17.07
C GLN A 274 24.62 -18.02 17.46
N ILE A 275 24.67 -16.76 17.02
CA ILE A 275 25.73 -15.80 17.36
C ILE A 275 25.73 -15.54 18.87
N TYR A 276 24.56 -15.28 19.45
CA TYR A 276 24.42 -15.07 20.88
C TYR A 276 24.76 -16.32 21.70
N GLN A 277 24.41 -17.52 21.23
CA GLN A 277 24.81 -18.77 21.87
C GLN A 277 26.32 -19.00 21.83
N ALA A 278 27.02 -18.57 20.77
CA ALA A 278 28.48 -18.63 20.71
C ALA A 278 29.11 -17.64 21.70
N TYR A 279 28.65 -16.39 21.71
CA TYR A 279 29.07 -15.37 22.67
C TYR A 279 28.88 -15.82 24.13
N ARG A 280 27.73 -16.45 24.45
CA ARG A 280 27.46 -16.93 25.80
C ARG A 280 28.37 -18.08 26.25
N LYS A 281 28.89 -18.87 25.31
CA LYS A 281 29.80 -20.00 25.61
C LYS A 281 31.22 -19.53 25.91
N ASP A 282 31.68 -18.47 25.23
CA ASP A 282 32.97 -17.85 25.51
C ASP A 282 32.85 -16.32 25.53
N PRO A 283 32.48 -15.74 26.69
CA PRO A 283 32.32 -14.30 26.85
C PRO A 283 33.67 -13.55 26.88
N THR A 284 34.78 -14.26 27.00
CA THR A 284 36.11 -13.66 27.16
C THR A 284 36.78 -13.29 25.84
N ASP A 285 36.28 -13.83 24.72
CA ASP A 285 36.69 -13.47 23.36
C ASP A 285 36.22 -12.05 23.00
N LYS A 286 37.07 -11.07 23.33
CA LYS A 286 36.84 -9.66 23.01
C LYS A 286 36.82 -9.38 21.50
N ALA A 287 37.47 -10.19 20.68
CA ALA A 287 37.48 -10.01 19.23
C ALA A 287 36.09 -10.38 18.65
N PHE A 288 35.56 -11.54 19.04
CA PHE A 288 34.20 -11.96 18.65
C PHE A 288 33.12 -10.99 19.15
N ALA A 289 33.21 -10.55 20.41
CA ALA A 289 32.27 -9.60 21.00
C ALA A 289 32.33 -8.22 20.31
N GLY A 290 33.52 -7.78 19.89
CA GLY A 290 33.71 -6.55 19.12
C GLY A 290 33.08 -6.63 17.73
N GLU A 291 33.31 -7.72 17.01
CA GLU A 291 32.79 -7.93 15.66
C GLU A 291 31.27 -8.07 15.60
N HIS A 292 30.68 -8.79 16.55
CA HIS A 292 29.23 -9.05 16.60
C HIS A 292 28.46 -8.16 17.59
N LYS A 293 29.06 -7.05 18.01
CA LYS A 293 28.49 -6.15 19.02
C LYS A 293 27.07 -5.70 18.67
N ALA A 294 26.83 -5.35 17.40
CA ALA A 294 25.53 -4.88 16.94
C ALA A 294 24.48 -5.99 16.98
N GLU A 295 24.82 -7.19 16.48
CA GLU A 295 23.94 -8.35 16.47
C GLU A 295 23.56 -8.81 17.87
N ILE A 296 24.52 -8.82 18.80
CA ILE A 296 24.30 -9.15 20.22
C ILE A 296 23.34 -8.14 20.84
N LEU A 297 23.58 -6.83 20.64
CA LEU A 297 22.72 -5.78 21.17
C LEU A 297 21.29 -5.87 20.61
N PHE A 298 21.14 -6.08 19.30
CA PHE A 298 19.83 -6.26 18.68
C PHE A 298 19.09 -7.49 19.22
N TYR A 299 19.81 -8.59 19.44
CA TYR A 299 19.27 -9.80 20.04
C TYR A 299 18.79 -9.56 21.46
N GLU A 300 19.64 -8.98 22.32
CA GLU A 300 19.31 -8.69 23.73
C GLU A 300 18.11 -7.76 23.85
N LYS A 301 18.09 -6.67 23.09
CA LYS A 301 16.98 -5.70 23.07
C LYS A 301 15.68 -6.36 22.61
N SER A 302 15.72 -7.14 21.52
CA SER A 302 14.53 -7.81 20.98
C SER A 302 14.00 -8.87 21.94
N LEU A 303 14.91 -9.64 22.58
CA LEU A 303 14.56 -10.65 23.56
C LEU A 303 13.99 -10.04 24.85
N ALA A 304 14.54 -8.93 25.34
CA ALA A 304 14.01 -8.20 26.49
C ALA A 304 12.59 -7.67 26.21
N ASN A 305 12.34 -7.12 25.02
CA ASN A 305 11.01 -6.65 24.63
C ASN A 305 10.00 -7.81 24.54
N LEU A 306 10.38 -8.92 23.91
CA LEU A 306 9.50 -10.10 23.82
C LEU A 306 9.17 -10.67 25.20
N LYS A 307 10.13 -10.72 26.12
CA LYS A 307 9.92 -11.19 27.50
C LYS A 307 8.96 -10.31 28.30
N LYS A 308 8.85 -9.02 28.00
CA LYS A 308 7.89 -8.11 28.66
C LYS A 308 6.45 -8.45 28.28
N SER A 309 6.23 -8.85 27.03
CA SER A 309 4.89 -9.06 26.48
C SER A 309 4.44 -10.53 26.47
N TYR A 310 5.37 -11.49 26.48
CA TYR A 310 5.06 -12.91 26.37
C TYR A 310 5.86 -13.77 27.36
N SER A 311 5.16 -14.67 28.05
CA SER A 311 5.77 -15.67 28.95
C SER A 311 6.41 -16.83 28.18
N LYS A 312 5.85 -17.18 27.02
CA LYS A 312 6.37 -18.19 26.08
C LYS A 312 6.70 -17.53 24.74
N MET A 313 7.73 -18.02 24.06
CA MET A 313 8.13 -17.47 22.76
C MET A 313 6.96 -17.58 21.76
N PRO A 314 6.54 -16.48 21.11
CA PRO A 314 5.42 -16.52 20.18
C PRO A 314 5.79 -17.28 18.91
N ASN A 315 4.80 -17.87 18.24
CA ASN A 315 4.98 -18.60 16.99
C ASN A 315 4.74 -17.67 15.80
N SER A 316 5.70 -17.58 14.87
CA SER A 316 5.59 -16.73 13.68
C SER A 316 4.39 -17.06 12.79
N LYS A 317 3.98 -18.34 12.72
CA LYS A 317 2.76 -18.76 12.02
C LYS A 317 1.52 -18.13 12.65
N GLN A 318 1.41 -18.21 13.98
CA GLN A 318 0.24 -17.68 14.72
C GLN A 318 0.17 -16.16 14.60
N ILE A 319 1.30 -15.46 14.77
CA ILE A 319 1.37 -14.00 14.58
C ILE A 319 0.92 -13.61 13.17
N PHE A 320 1.38 -14.34 12.14
CA PHE A 320 1.01 -14.06 10.76
C PHE A 320 -0.49 -14.26 10.51
N GLU A 321 -1.06 -15.38 10.96
CA GLU A 321 -2.49 -15.67 10.82
C GLU A 321 -3.36 -14.64 11.56
N GLU A 322 -2.96 -14.21 12.75
CA GLU A 322 -3.64 -13.13 13.48
C GLU A 322 -3.56 -11.79 12.75
N LEU A 323 -2.40 -11.45 12.19
CA LEU A 323 -2.24 -10.25 11.36
C LEU A 323 -3.15 -10.29 10.13
N GLU A 324 -3.33 -11.44 9.48
CA GLU A 324 -4.24 -11.55 8.35
C GLU A 324 -5.70 -11.30 8.77
N LYS A 325 -6.15 -11.96 9.84
CA LYS A 325 -7.51 -11.77 10.39
C LYS A 325 -7.79 -10.31 10.78
N LEU A 326 -6.83 -9.64 11.43
CA LEU A 326 -6.99 -8.24 11.83
C LEU A 326 -7.05 -7.30 10.63
N ASN A 327 -6.24 -7.56 9.59
CA ASN A 327 -6.27 -6.75 8.37
C ASN A 327 -7.56 -6.96 7.57
N GLU A 328 -8.09 -8.18 7.52
CA GLU A 328 -9.40 -8.46 6.92
C GLU A 328 -10.51 -7.67 7.63
N LYS A 329 -10.56 -7.74 8.96
CA LYS A 329 -11.52 -6.98 9.77
C LYS A 329 -11.35 -5.46 9.59
N LYS A 330 -10.11 -4.97 9.51
CA LYS A 330 -9.84 -3.55 9.24
C LYS A 330 -10.39 -3.14 7.87
N ASN A 331 -10.21 -3.97 6.84
CA ASN A 331 -10.67 -3.65 5.50
C ASN A 331 -12.20 -3.58 5.42
N THR A 332 -12.92 -4.49 6.10
CA THR A 332 -14.39 -4.43 6.16
C THR A 332 -14.88 -3.17 6.87
N LEU A 333 -14.29 -2.83 8.03
CA LEU A 333 -14.65 -1.61 8.76
C LEU A 333 -14.30 -0.34 7.97
N MET A 334 -13.19 -0.33 7.23
CA MET A 334 -12.84 0.79 6.34
C MET A 334 -13.85 0.97 5.20
N GLN A 335 -14.38 -0.12 4.65
CA GLN A 335 -15.45 -0.06 3.64
C GLN A 335 -16.72 0.57 4.24
N GLU A 336 -17.16 0.12 5.41
CA GLU A 336 -18.32 0.67 6.12
C GLU A 336 -18.12 2.16 6.50
N TYR A 337 -16.92 2.52 6.94
CA TYR A 337 -16.58 3.91 7.22
C TYR A 337 -16.64 4.78 5.96
N SER A 338 -16.20 4.24 4.82
CA SER A 338 -16.20 4.95 3.54
C SER A 338 -17.61 5.16 2.96
N SER A 339 -18.50 4.17 3.07
CA SER A 339 -19.89 4.29 2.61
C SER A 339 -20.67 5.28 3.47
N SER A 340 -20.45 5.26 4.79
CA SER A 340 -21.02 6.24 5.72
C SER A 340 -20.64 7.68 5.34
N LYS A 341 -19.43 7.91 4.82
CA LYS A 341 -18.99 9.25 4.36
C LYS A 341 -19.85 9.78 3.21
N SER A 342 -20.12 8.96 2.19
CA SER A 342 -20.97 9.37 1.06
C SER A 342 -22.39 9.66 1.50
N GLU A 343 -22.98 8.79 2.32
CA GLU A 343 -24.35 8.97 2.82
C GLU A 343 -24.46 10.26 3.65
N MET A 344 -23.48 10.52 4.51
CA MET A 344 -23.48 11.71 5.35
C MET A 344 -23.33 13.01 4.54
N THR A 345 -22.54 12.99 3.44
CA THR A 345 -22.46 14.17 2.55
C THR A 345 -23.80 14.50 1.89
N GLU A 346 -24.60 13.50 1.51
CA GLU A 346 -25.95 13.71 0.98
C GLU A 346 -26.89 14.28 2.04
N LEU A 347 -26.89 13.72 3.26
CA LEU A 347 -27.75 14.17 4.34
C LEU A 347 -27.46 15.62 4.78
N TYR A 348 -26.18 15.98 4.87
CA TYR A 348 -25.78 17.38 5.13
C TYR A 348 -26.22 18.33 4.01
N GLN A 349 -26.19 17.88 2.75
CA GLN A 349 -26.68 18.68 1.63
C GLN A 349 -28.20 18.89 1.72
N ILE A 350 -28.97 17.85 2.07
CA ILE A 350 -30.42 17.96 2.30
C ILE A 350 -30.70 18.95 3.44
N ARG A 351 -30.04 18.78 4.60
CA ARG A 351 -30.21 19.65 5.76
C ARG A 351 -29.91 21.12 5.43
N LYS A 352 -28.76 21.38 4.79
CA LYS A 352 -28.32 22.73 4.42
C LYS A 352 -29.27 23.41 3.44
N ASN A 353 -29.78 22.68 2.46
CA ASN A 353 -30.76 23.20 1.51
C ASN A 353 -32.10 23.48 2.19
N TYR A 354 -32.58 22.56 3.04
CA TYR A 354 -33.82 22.75 3.78
C TYR A 354 -33.77 23.97 4.70
N GLU A 355 -32.69 24.13 5.47
CA GLU A 355 -32.46 25.28 6.35
C GLU A 355 -32.44 26.61 5.58
N LYS A 356 -31.73 26.66 4.44
CA LYS A 356 -31.70 27.86 3.58
C LYS A 356 -33.04 28.21 2.95
N TYR A 357 -33.91 27.22 2.71
CA TYR A 357 -35.24 27.43 2.17
C TYR A 357 -36.19 27.95 3.26
N MET A 358 -36.29 27.24 4.38
CA MET A 358 -37.19 27.59 5.50
C MET A 358 -36.75 28.86 6.23
N GLY A 359 -35.45 29.12 6.35
CA GLY A 359 -34.92 30.34 6.97
C GLY A 359 -35.33 31.61 6.22
N LYS A 360 -35.64 31.53 4.93
CA LYS A 360 -36.19 32.64 4.14
C LYS A 360 -37.70 32.81 4.27
N GLU A 361 -38.43 31.78 4.70
CA GLU A 361 -39.88 31.89 4.97
C GLU A 361 -40.14 32.56 6.32
N MET A 362 -39.22 32.50 7.29
CA MET A 362 -39.35 33.20 8.58
C MET A 362 -38.95 34.68 8.56
N GLU A 363 -38.28 35.16 7.49
CA GLU A 363 -37.90 36.58 7.31
C GLU A 363 -38.90 37.37 6.42
N ARG A 364 -40.02 36.75 6.04
CA ARG A 364 -41.17 37.42 5.40
C ARG A 364 -42.26 37.66 6.42
#